data_AF-A0A973WDY5-F1
#
_entry.id   AF-A0A973WDY5-F1
#
_cell.length_a   1.000
_cell.length_b   1.000
_cell.length_c   1.000
_cell.angle_alpha   90.00
_cell.angle_beta   90.00
_cell.angle_gamma   90.00
#
_symmetry.space_group_name_H-M   'P 1'
#
loop_
_entity.id
_entity.type
_entity.pdbx_description
1 polymer ?
#
loop_
_entity_poly.entity_id
_entity_poly.type
_entity_poly.pdbx_seq_one_letter_code
_entity_poly.pdbx_strand_id
1 'polypeptide(L)'
;MRNVEEKLQAAGAVDDADRRGSFVSVLCLAWPDGHCEFFRGEVEGQIVWPPRGEQGFGYDPVFQPDGHDRTFGEMSSEEKHGWSTTEPALSHRARAFQLFSKACLEN
;
A
#
# COMPACT_ATOMS: atom_id res chain seq x y z
N MET A 1 14.28 -1.43 -9.20
CA MET A 1 14.20 -0.21 -8.37
C MET A 1 15.11 0.93 -8.82
N ARG A 2 16.31 0.68 -9.37
CA ARG A 2 17.24 1.74 -9.84
C ARG A 2 16.59 2.81 -10.75
N ASN A 3 15.74 2.41 -11.69
CA ASN A 3 15.00 3.32 -12.57
C ASN A 3 14.11 4.33 -11.81
N VAL A 4 13.52 3.91 -10.69
CA VAL A 4 12.66 4.78 -9.85
C VAL A 4 13.52 5.87 -9.21
N GLU A 5 14.64 5.47 -8.62
CA GLU A 5 15.59 6.41 -8.01
C GLU A 5 16.14 7.40 -9.03
N GLU A 6 16.56 6.92 -10.20
CA GLU A 6 17.06 7.79 -11.28
C GLU A 6 16.01 8.82 -11.74
N LYS A 7 14.74 8.40 -11.83
CA LYS A 7 13.64 9.30 -12.18
C LYS A 7 13.34 10.32 -11.08
N LEU A 8 13.37 9.92 -9.82
CA LEU A 8 13.18 10.83 -8.69
C LEU A 8 14.30 11.88 -8.65
N GLN A 9 15.55 11.46 -8.81
CA GLN A 9 16.69 12.37 -8.91
C GLN A 9 16.58 13.32 -10.11
N ALA A 10 16.22 12.81 -11.29
CA ALA A 10 16.04 13.63 -12.49
C ALA A 10 14.88 14.63 -12.36
N ALA A 11 13.86 14.32 -11.56
CA ALA A 11 12.76 15.21 -11.23
C ALA A 11 13.10 16.22 -10.11
N GLY A 12 14.31 16.16 -9.54
CA GLY A 12 14.74 17.02 -8.44
C GLY A 12 14.22 16.60 -7.06
N ALA A 13 13.61 15.42 -6.94
CA ALA A 13 13.15 14.88 -5.66
C ALA A 13 14.33 14.33 -4.85
N VAL A 14 15.11 15.25 -4.26
CA VAL A 14 16.31 14.94 -3.46
C VAL A 14 16.02 14.86 -1.97
N ASP A 15 15.03 15.61 -1.49
CA ASP A 15 14.61 15.60 -0.08
C ASP A 15 13.46 14.60 0.14
N ASP A 16 13.36 14.07 1.36
CA ASP A 16 12.32 13.10 1.75
C ASP A 16 10.90 13.66 1.53
N ALA A 17 10.72 14.97 1.72
CA ALA A 17 9.44 15.66 1.50
C ALA A 17 8.96 15.59 0.03
N ASP A 18 9.88 15.48 -0.93
CA ASP A 18 9.58 15.39 -2.36
C ASP A 18 9.39 13.96 -2.84
N ARG A 19 9.58 12.97 -1.95
CA ARG A 19 9.55 11.53 -2.25
C ARG A 19 8.29 10.85 -1.73
N ARG A 20 7.23 11.62 -1.49
CA ARG A 20 5.91 11.12 -1.08
C ARG A 20 5.32 10.20 -2.14
N GLY A 21 4.60 9.18 -1.70
CA GLY A 21 3.88 8.28 -2.60
C GLY A 21 2.87 7.43 -1.85
N SER A 22 1.97 6.81 -2.61
CA SER A 22 0.88 6.02 -2.04
C SER A 22 0.75 4.69 -2.77
N PHE A 23 0.54 3.63 -2.02
CA PHE A 23 0.04 2.39 -2.58
C PHE A 23 -1.49 2.44 -2.62
N VAL A 24 -2.10 2.15 -3.77
CA VAL A 24 -3.55 2.21 -3.97
C VAL A 24 -4.08 0.88 -4.51
N SER A 25 -5.16 0.37 -3.94
CA SER A 25 -5.93 -0.78 -4.44
C SER A 25 -7.40 -0.42 -4.50
N VAL A 26 -8.06 -0.80 -5.59
CA VAL A 26 -9.52 -0.72 -5.70
C VAL A 26 -10.06 -2.12 -5.95
N LEU A 27 -10.88 -2.64 -5.02
CA LEU A 27 -11.63 -3.88 -5.20
C LEU A 27 -12.99 -3.52 -5.79
N CYS A 28 -13.43 -4.26 -6.82
CA CYS A 28 -14.75 -4.10 -7.43
C CYS A 28 -15.58 -5.36 -7.17
N LEU A 29 -16.80 -5.18 -6.64
CA LEU A 29 -17.84 -6.21 -6.63
C LEU A 29 -18.86 -5.85 -7.70
N ALA A 30 -19.01 -6.71 -8.71
CA ALA A 30 -19.94 -6.50 -9.82
C ALA A 30 -21.08 -7.52 -9.79
N TRP A 31 -22.32 -7.05 -9.87
CA TRP A 31 -23.52 -7.87 -9.89
C TRP A 31 -23.99 -8.18 -11.32
N PRO A 32 -24.75 -9.26 -11.54
CA PRO A 32 -25.28 -9.60 -12.86
C PRO A 32 -26.21 -8.56 -13.48
N ASP A 33 -26.82 -7.69 -12.67
CA ASP A 33 -27.71 -6.60 -13.12
C ASP A 33 -26.95 -5.34 -13.56
N GLY A 34 -25.62 -5.35 -13.47
CA GLY A 34 -24.75 -4.23 -13.84
C GLY A 34 -24.44 -3.27 -12.69
N HIS A 35 -24.98 -3.48 -11.48
CA HIS A 35 -24.53 -2.76 -10.29
C HIS A 35 -23.06 -3.09 -9.98
N CYS A 36 -22.31 -2.10 -9.52
CA CYS A 36 -20.91 -2.27 -9.11
C CYS A 36 -20.63 -1.45 -7.85
N GLU A 37 -19.92 -2.06 -6.90
CA GLU A 37 -19.38 -1.38 -5.73
C GLU A 37 -17.86 -1.41 -5.76
N PHE A 38 -17.26 -0.29 -5.36
CA PHE A 38 -15.82 -0.09 -5.40
C PHE A 38 -15.30 0.24 -4.01
N PHE A 39 -14.27 -0.48 -3.59
CA PHE A 39 -13.63 -0.33 -2.29
C PHE A 39 -12.18 0.08 -2.50
N ARG A 40 -11.89 1.38 -2.33
CA ARG A 40 -10.54 1.93 -2.46
C ARG A 40 -9.81 1.90 -1.13
N GLY A 41 -8.77 1.07 -1.04
CA GLY A 41 -7.80 1.09 0.04
C GLY A 41 -6.51 1.77 -0.40
N GLU A 42 -5.96 2.62 0.45
CA GLU A 42 -4.78 3.42 0.14
C GLU A 42 -3.88 3.53 1.36
N VAL A 43 -2.57 3.57 1.15
CA VAL A 43 -1.56 3.76 2.19
C VAL A 43 -0.59 4.80 1.71
N GLU A 44 -0.50 5.87 2.49
CA GLU A 44 0.46 6.96 2.34
C GLU A 44 1.83 6.55 2.91
N GLY A 45 2.88 7.09 2.30
CA GLY A 45 4.23 6.86 2.71
C GLY A 45 5.24 7.65 1.88
N GLN A 46 6.46 7.15 1.87
CA GLN A 46 7.57 7.74 1.14
C GLN A 46 8.44 6.68 0.47
N ILE A 47 9.12 7.10 -0.59
CA ILE A 47 10.10 6.30 -1.31
C ILE A 47 11.49 6.55 -0.70
N VAL A 48 12.03 5.53 -0.03
CA VAL A 48 13.35 5.58 0.61
C VAL A 48 14.42 4.89 -0.24
N TRP A 49 15.66 5.33 -0.08
CA TRP A 49 16.82 4.75 -0.74
C TRP A 49 18.00 4.64 0.24
N PRO A 50 18.82 3.56 0.19
CA PRO A 50 18.71 2.38 -0.67
C PRO A 50 17.53 1.46 -0.30
N PRO A 51 17.13 0.53 -1.20
CA PRO A 51 16.09 -0.46 -0.88
C PRO A 51 16.48 -1.30 0.34
N ARG A 52 15.51 -1.60 1.21
CA ARG A 52 15.67 -2.41 2.43
C ARG A 52 14.73 -3.62 2.43
N GLY A 53 15.22 -4.72 2.99
CA GLY A 53 14.45 -5.96 3.14
C GLY A 53 14.34 -6.81 1.87
N GLU A 54 14.05 -8.11 2.07
CA GLU A 54 13.98 -9.12 1.01
C GLU A 54 12.58 -9.73 0.84
N GLN A 55 11.61 -9.24 1.63
CA GLN A 55 10.22 -9.72 1.61
C GLN A 55 9.39 -8.92 0.60
N GLY A 56 8.21 -9.45 0.27
CA GLY A 56 7.29 -8.78 -0.64
C GLY A 56 7.78 -8.73 -2.09
N PHE A 57 7.35 -7.72 -2.84
CA PHE A 57 7.67 -7.57 -4.26
C PHE A 57 7.52 -6.12 -4.75
N GLY A 58 7.99 -5.86 -5.98
CA GLY A 58 7.79 -4.57 -6.64
C GLY A 58 8.45 -3.43 -5.87
N TYR A 59 7.63 -2.46 -5.42
CA TYR A 59 8.10 -1.28 -4.70
C TYR A 59 8.24 -1.48 -3.19
N ASP A 60 7.91 -2.67 -2.67
CA ASP A 60 7.94 -2.93 -1.24
C ASP A 60 9.28 -2.57 -0.57
N PRO A 61 10.46 -2.91 -1.15
CA PRO A 61 11.74 -2.59 -0.51
C PRO A 61 12.10 -1.11 -0.44
N VAL A 62 11.39 -0.22 -1.15
CA VAL A 62 11.64 1.23 -1.09
C VAL A 62 10.45 1.99 -0.50
N PHE A 63 9.32 1.35 -0.25
CA PHE A 63 8.15 2.03 0.26
C PHE A 63 8.11 1.93 1.79
N GLN A 64 8.30 3.05 2.46
CA GLN A 64 8.13 3.18 3.91
C GLN A 64 6.75 3.81 4.19
N PRO A 65 5.79 3.06 4.76
CA PRO A 65 4.49 3.60 5.10
C PRO A 65 4.59 4.60 6.24
N ASP A 66 3.70 5.59 6.25
CA ASP A 66 3.63 6.57 7.34
C ASP A 66 3.41 5.88 8.70
N GLY A 67 4.11 6.37 9.73
CA GLY A 67 4.04 5.81 11.08
C GLY A 67 4.91 4.58 11.32
N HIS A 68 5.72 4.16 10.34
CA HIS A 68 6.67 3.05 10.49
C HIS A 68 8.07 3.42 10.02
N ASP A 69 9.09 2.83 10.63
CA ASP A 69 10.50 2.96 10.22
C ASP A 69 10.96 1.87 9.24
N ARG A 70 10.16 0.80 9.12
CA ARG A 70 10.42 -0.33 8.22
C ARG A 70 9.73 -0.10 6.89
N THR A 71 10.41 -0.48 5.80
CA THR A 71 9.79 -0.60 4.49
C THR A 71 8.86 -1.81 4.44
N PHE A 72 7.94 -1.86 3.48
CA PHE A 72 7.16 -3.08 3.24
C PHE A 72 8.01 -4.29 2.88
N GLY A 73 9.22 -4.10 2.31
CA GLY A 73 10.16 -5.19 2.04
C GLY A 73 10.80 -5.77 3.30
N GLU A 74 10.74 -5.04 4.41
CA GLU A 74 11.22 -5.51 5.72
C GLU A 74 10.12 -6.20 6.52
N MET A 75 8.85 -6.06 6.16
CA MET A 75 7.68 -6.61 6.86
C MET A 75 7.30 -8.02 6.37
N SER A 76 6.85 -8.87 7.29
CA SER A 76 6.27 -10.16 6.95
C SER A 76 4.96 -10.01 6.19
N SER A 77 4.56 -11.07 5.48
CA SER A 77 3.27 -11.08 4.80
C SER A 77 2.10 -10.88 5.78
N GLU A 78 2.21 -11.41 7.00
CA GLU A 78 1.19 -11.24 8.03
C GLU A 78 1.18 -9.81 8.59
N GLU A 79 2.33 -9.20 8.85
CA GLU A 79 2.42 -7.80 9.27
C GLU A 79 1.81 -6.85 8.22
N LYS A 80 2.10 -7.11 6.94
CA LYS A 80 1.70 -6.24 5.82
C LYS A 80 0.24 -6.44 5.41
N HIS A 81 -0.18 -7.69 5.22
CA HIS A 81 -1.47 -8.05 4.63
C HIS A 81 -2.48 -8.53 5.67
N GLY A 82 -2.04 -8.76 6.91
CA GLY A 82 -2.92 -9.05 8.03
C GLY A 82 -3.96 -7.95 8.19
N TRP A 83 -5.17 -8.37 8.51
CA TRP A 83 -6.28 -7.48 8.73
C TRP A 83 -7.20 -8.09 9.79
N SER A 84 -8.00 -7.24 10.40
CA SER A 84 -9.01 -7.58 11.41
C SER A 84 -10.26 -6.76 11.15
N THR A 85 -11.38 -7.16 11.73
CA THR A 85 -12.60 -6.35 11.76
C THR A 85 -12.50 -5.19 12.76
N THR A 86 -11.58 -5.28 13.74
CA THR A 86 -11.47 -4.31 14.83
C THR A 86 -10.31 -3.33 14.67
N GLU A 87 -9.22 -3.76 14.03
CA GLU A 87 -8.00 -2.94 13.89
C GLU A 87 -7.83 -2.46 12.44
N PRO A 88 -7.36 -1.21 12.21
CA PRO A 88 -7.09 -0.73 10.87
C PRO A 88 -6.06 -1.59 10.14
N ALA A 89 -6.38 -2.02 8.93
CA ALA A 89 -5.44 -2.80 8.14
C ALA A 89 -4.26 -1.94 7.64
N LEU A 90 -3.06 -2.52 7.55
CA LEU A 90 -1.86 -1.78 7.17
C LEU A 90 -1.80 -1.53 5.65
N SER A 91 -1.79 -2.57 4.82
CA SER A 91 -1.61 -2.40 3.37
C SER A 91 -2.88 -1.95 2.62
N HIS A 92 -2.67 -1.30 1.48
CA HIS A 92 -3.73 -0.83 0.57
C HIS A 92 -4.74 -1.92 0.19
N ARG A 93 -4.27 -3.15 -0.09
CA ARG A 93 -5.16 -4.29 -0.39
C ARG A 93 -5.95 -4.73 0.84
N ALA A 94 -5.30 -4.81 1.99
CA ALA A 94 -5.95 -5.20 3.23
C ALA A 94 -7.01 -4.17 3.64
N ARG A 95 -6.73 -2.87 3.45
CA ARG A 95 -7.71 -1.78 3.65
C ARG A 95 -8.90 -1.90 2.68
N ALA A 96 -8.64 -2.15 1.39
CA ALA A 96 -9.71 -2.36 0.41
C ALA A 96 -10.59 -3.56 0.79
N PHE A 97 -9.98 -4.66 1.25
CA PHE A 97 -10.70 -5.84 1.69
C PHE A 97 -11.50 -5.61 2.97
N GLN A 98 -10.93 -4.88 3.94
CA GLN A 98 -11.63 -4.53 5.18
C GLN A 98 -12.88 -3.68 4.90
N LEU A 99 -12.79 -2.70 3.99
CA LEU A 99 -13.93 -1.90 3.53
C LEU A 99 -15.01 -2.77 2.86
N PHE A 100 -14.59 -3.70 1.99
CA PHE A 100 -15.47 -4.67 1.36
C PHE A 100 -16.17 -5.58 2.39
N SER A 101 -15.42 -6.17 3.32
CA SER A 101 -15.96 -7.04 4.38
C SER A 101 -17.04 -6.32 5.18
N LYS A 102 -16.74 -5.11 5.63
CA LYS A 102 -17.67 -4.29 6.41
C LYS A 102 -18.94 -3.93 5.63
N ALA A 103 -18.83 -3.66 4.34
CA ALA A 103 -19.97 -3.23 3.53
C ALA A 103 -20.85 -4.41 3.07
N CYS A 104 -20.25 -5.57 2.81
CA CYS A 104 -20.92 -6.65 2.08
C CYS A 104 -21.05 -7.96 2.85
N LEU A 105 -20.28 -8.19 3.92
CA LEU A 105 -20.19 -9.49 4.60
C LEU A 105 -20.62 -9.45 6.07
N GLU A 106 -20.48 -8.30 6.73
CA GLU A 106 -20.82 -8.12 8.13
C GLU A 106 -22.30 -7.70 8.27
N ASN A 107 -23.12 -8.57 8.86
CA ASN A 107 -24.54 -8.30 9.19
C ASN A 107 -24.68 -7.62 10.56
#